data_AF-A0A3D0SU20-F1
#
_entry.id   AF-A0A3D0SU20-F1
#
_cell.length_a   1.000
_cell.length_b   1.000
_cell.length_c   1.000
_cell.angle_alpha   90.00
_cell.angle_beta   90.00
_cell.angle_gamma   90.00
#
_symmetry.space_group_name_H-M   'P 1'
#
loop_
_entity.id
_entity.type
_entity.pdbx_description
1 polymer ?
#
loop_
_entity_poly.entity_id
_entity_poly.type
_entity_poly.pdbx_seq_one_letter_code
_entity_poly.pdbx_strand_id
1 'polypeptide(L)'
;MRDDYLLIAYCEVNLVDTQTSTHDLDFCTGLLCIELESQAPIFTGKPPPLLTRDVANVLASQIADDLNRLLEEGIAPAGLVLAGALYDQTDVFRPRFPLLSALADLMRCAPRDAGLPPPRLALGASDGRFPIDALNPQPQAAFGPLALLPFCLVGTSEVMDRVFMDMENTLARNGQASTTTHATVRAVFGIPVLNLFYATLGDLCAWLRNQMENNDLRGLWQLLEPALFERPGPHQVVLADSGNRYLLMDDMAWTPFYTFDDWARFGPGQTVAVSQLSEGYQRWLRQSRLYAVALPAYGLPLRWVLGTPMIQQDETSAAMAALQAAPALNERYLTETVYLQAGDIHPVRLVATQHTERGLDTIAYSLAAFASDGQLLSLEHFYPLCTDGLEAIASQIQQRSRNWGIPHTIKQPGWLVYSPAERCLGVLDDNDQVVTAPKQH
;
A
#
# COMPACT_ATOMS: atom_id res chain seq x y z
N MET A 1 24.79 -3.88 3.79
CA MET A 1 23.30 -3.95 3.89
C MET A 1 22.75 -3.00 4.95
N ARG A 2 23.08 -3.09 6.25
CA ARG A 2 22.78 -1.99 7.22
C ARG A 2 23.55 -0.72 6.82
N ASP A 3 24.78 -0.89 6.36
CA ASP A 3 25.66 0.18 5.83
C ASP A 3 25.12 0.87 4.56
N ASP A 4 24.33 0.18 3.74
CA ASP A 4 23.77 0.77 2.51
C ASP A 4 22.56 1.67 2.84
N TYR A 5 21.73 1.28 3.81
CA TYR A 5 20.65 2.14 4.32
C TYR A 5 21.18 3.30 5.19
N LEU A 6 22.32 3.11 5.88
CA LEU A 6 23.01 4.14 6.66
C LEU A 6 23.46 5.32 5.77
N LEU A 7 23.95 5.05 4.55
CA LEU A 7 24.32 6.11 3.61
C LEU A 7 23.10 6.76 2.94
N ILE A 8 22.09 5.97 2.58
CA ILE A 8 20.91 6.42 1.84
C ILE A 8 19.97 7.27 2.73
N ALA A 9 19.69 6.84 3.96
CA ALA A 9 18.88 7.61 4.92
C ALA A 9 19.59 8.89 5.41
N TYR A 10 20.92 8.97 5.30
CA TYR A 10 21.70 10.16 5.63
C TYR A 10 21.86 11.12 4.42
N CYS A 11 21.92 10.60 3.19
CA CYS A 11 22.15 11.41 2.00
C CYS A 11 20.86 11.93 1.31
N GLU A 12 19.75 11.18 1.31
CA GLU A 12 18.59 11.55 0.47
C GLU A 12 17.58 12.46 1.16
N VAL A 13 17.50 12.45 2.49
CA VAL A 13 16.67 13.44 3.22
C VAL A 13 17.33 14.83 3.24
N ASN A 14 18.54 14.96 2.67
CA ASN A 14 19.28 16.20 2.46
C ASN A 14 19.06 16.84 1.07
N LEU A 15 18.10 16.37 0.27
CA LEU A 15 17.80 16.97 -1.03
C LEU A 15 16.69 18.03 -0.97
N VAL A 16 17.06 19.29 -0.66
CA VAL A 16 16.52 20.49 -1.34
C VAL A 16 17.60 21.57 -1.47
N ASP A 17 18.00 21.77 -2.72
CA ASP A 17 18.54 22.98 -3.37
C ASP A 17 19.62 23.83 -2.68
N THR A 18 20.80 23.81 -3.32
CA THR A 18 21.87 24.79 -3.18
C THR A 18 21.38 26.18 -3.56
N GLN A 19 21.13 27.04 -2.57
CA GLN A 19 21.63 28.43 -2.45
C GLN A 19 20.78 29.23 -1.47
N THR A 20 21.20 29.33 -0.21
CA THR A 20 21.67 30.58 0.42
C THR A 20 21.99 30.33 1.89
N SER A 21 23.06 30.95 2.35
CA SER A 21 23.72 30.78 3.65
C SER A 21 22.81 31.00 4.87
N THR A 22 22.50 29.91 5.57
CA THR A 22 22.16 29.87 7.00
C THR A 22 22.74 28.57 7.54
N HIS A 23 23.64 28.64 8.52
CA HIS A 23 24.34 27.52 9.19
C HIS A 23 23.87 26.10 8.81
N ASP A 24 24.72 25.28 8.17
CA ASP A 24 24.41 23.88 7.82
C ASP A 24 23.86 23.13 9.05
N LEU A 25 22.54 22.96 9.08
CA LEU A 25 21.82 22.20 10.09
C LEU A 25 21.35 20.90 9.45
N ASP A 26 21.92 19.81 9.95
CA ASP A 26 21.47 18.47 9.63
C ASP A 26 20.45 17.98 10.65
N PHE A 27 19.85 16.83 10.36
CA PHE A 27 18.88 16.21 11.25
C PHE A 27 19.00 14.69 11.22
N CYS A 28 18.58 14.08 12.32
CA CYS A 28 18.36 12.65 12.39
C CYS A 28 16.96 12.37 12.93
N THR A 29 16.36 11.27 12.49
CA THR A 29 15.03 10.85 12.92
C THR A 29 15.14 9.70 13.91
N GLY A 30 14.39 9.79 14.99
CA GLY A 30 14.10 8.67 15.86
C GLY A 30 12.60 8.49 16.04
N LEU A 31 12.21 7.29 16.48
CA LEU A 31 10.83 6.97 16.78
C LEU A 31 10.75 6.36 18.18
N LEU A 32 9.73 6.79 18.93
CA LEU A 32 9.27 6.05 20.09
C LEU A 32 8.23 5.03 19.59
N CYS A 33 8.63 3.76 19.59
CA CYS A 33 7.86 2.61 19.14
C CYS A 33 7.04 2.05 20.31
N ILE A 34 5.73 1.93 20.11
CA ILE A 34 4.77 1.48 21.11
C ILE A 34 4.16 0.17 20.60
N GLU A 35 4.59 -0.96 21.15
CA GLU A 35 3.96 -2.25 20.86
C GLU A 35 2.65 -2.34 21.64
N LEU A 36 1.57 -2.63 20.92
CA LEU A 36 0.22 -2.67 21.46
C LEU A 36 -0.18 -4.10 21.82
N GLU A 37 -0.80 -4.26 22.98
CA GLU A 37 -1.43 -5.52 23.35
C GLU A 37 -2.78 -5.65 22.62
N SER A 38 -2.73 -6.11 21.36
CA SER A 38 -3.88 -6.17 20.45
C SER A 38 -5.03 -7.07 20.92
N GLN A 39 -4.77 -7.98 21.85
CA GLN A 39 -5.77 -8.87 22.47
C GLN A 39 -6.39 -8.29 23.75
N ALA A 40 -5.93 -7.13 24.21
CA ALA A 40 -6.46 -6.52 25.42
C ALA A 40 -7.91 -6.06 25.19
N PRO A 41 -8.84 -6.26 26.16
CA PRO A 41 -10.24 -5.85 26.01
C PRO A 41 -10.46 -4.35 25.77
N ILE A 42 -9.50 -3.52 26.18
CA ILE A 42 -9.53 -2.06 25.99
C ILE A 42 -9.03 -1.65 24.60
N PHE A 43 -8.38 -2.54 23.85
CA PHE A 43 -7.91 -2.24 22.51
C PHE A 43 -9.09 -2.16 21.55
N THR A 44 -9.46 -0.96 21.14
CA THR A 44 -10.55 -0.73 20.18
C THR A 44 -10.06 -0.69 18.74
N GLY A 45 -8.74 -0.79 18.52
CA GLY A 45 -8.09 -0.52 17.23
C GLY A 45 -8.07 0.96 16.84
N LYS A 46 -9.00 1.78 17.31
CA LYS A 46 -9.15 3.17 16.88
C LYS A 46 -7.94 4.04 17.28
N PRO A 47 -7.48 4.95 16.39
CA PRO A 47 -6.47 5.93 16.75
C PRO A 47 -6.91 6.81 17.93
N PRO A 48 -6.04 7.06 18.93
CA PRO A 48 -6.35 7.98 20.02
C PRO A 48 -6.32 9.42 19.50
N PRO A 49 -6.96 10.34 20.23
CA PRO A 49 -6.95 11.75 19.85
C PRO A 49 -5.53 12.33 19.86
N LEU A 50 -5.34 13.35 19.01
CA LEU A 50 -4.14 14.17 19.01
C LEU A 50 -3.97 14.88 20.36
N LEU A 51 -2.73 15.03 20.80
CA LEU A 51 -2.40 15.69 22.06
C LEU A 51 -2.49 17.20 21.95
N THR A 52 -2.82 17.83 23.08
CA THR A 52 -2.64 19.28 23.24
C THR A 52 -1.15 19.61 23.34
N ARG A 53 -0.80 20.87 23.09
CA ARG A 53 0.59 21.34 23.15
C ARG A 53 1.22 21.08 24.52
N ASP A 54 0.48 21.31 25.60
CA ASP A 54 1.02 21.17 26.95
C ASP A 54 1.32 19.69 27.29
N VAL A 55 0.47 18.76 26.84
CA VAL A 55 0.71 17.33 27.01
C VAL A 55 1.85 16.84 26.11
N ALA A 56 1.91 17.32 24.87
CA ALA A 56 3.02 17.02 23.96
C ALA A 56 4.36 17.51 24.53
N ASN A 57 4.39 18.69 25.17
CA ASN A 57 5.60 19.23 25.83
C ASN A 57 6.09 18.33 26.97
N VAL A 58 5.19 17.75 27.77
CA VAL A 58 5.58 16.80 28.82
C VAL A 58 6.26 15.57 28.23
N LEU A 59 5.68 15.00 27.17
CA LEU A 59 6.32 13.88 26.46
C LEU A 59 7.66 14.27 25.84
N ALA A 60 7.76 15.48 25.26
CA ALA A 60 9.01 16.00 24.71
C ALA A 60 10.16 15.97 25.72
N SER A 61 9.87 16.45 26.93
CA SER A 61 10.84 16.48 28.03
C SER A 61 11.24 15.07 28.45
N GLN A 62 10.28 14.16 28.60
CA GLN A 62 10.56 12.78 28.99
C GLN A 62 11.35 12.02 27.93
N ILE A 63 11.06 12.24 26.64
CA ILE A 63 11.83 11.69 25.53
C ILE A 63 13.25 12.23 25.55
N ALA A 64 13.43 13.54 25.76
CA ALA A 64 14.76 14.13 25.88
C ALA A 64 15.55 13.54 27.07
N ASP A 65 14.91 13.37 28.23
CA ASP A 65 15.54 12.77 29.41
C ASP A 65 15.92 11.31 29.17
N ASP A 66 15.07 10.54 28.49
CA ASP A 66 15.38 9.17 28.09
C ASP A 66 16.56 9.12 27.13
N LEU A 67 16.57 9.93 26.08
CA LEU A 67 17.66 9.95 25.10
C LEU A 67 18.99 10.39 25.73
N ASN A 68 18.98 11.37 26.64
CA ASN A 68 20.18 11.77 27.39
C ASN A 68 20.70 10.67 28.34
N ARG A 69 19.81 9.79 28.82
CA ARG A 69 20.18 8.63 29.64
C ARG A 69 20.71 7.47 28.80
N LEU A 70 20.16 7.29 27.61
CA LEU A 70 20.45 6.15 26.73
C LEU A 70 21.75 6.36 25.93
N LEU A 71 21.98 7.57 25.43
CA LEU A 71 23.11 7.91 24.55
C LEU A 71 24.31 8.37 25.38
N GLU A 72 25.52 8.05 24.93
CA GLU A 72 26.77 8.35 25.64
C GLU A 72 27.03 9.86 25.75
N GLU A 73 26.84 10.60 24.64
CA GLU A 73 27.00 12.06 24.61
C GLU A 73 25.67 12.80 24.88
N GLY A 74 24.56 12.08 24.93
CA GLY A 74 23.21 12.64 25.03
C GLY A 74 22.81 13.46 23.80
N ILE A 75 21.72 14.23 23.93
CA ILE A 75 21.16 15.07 22.87
C ILE A 75 21.19 16.57 23.20
N ALA A 76 21.81 16.96 24.32
CA ALA A 76 21.89 18.35 24.76
C ALA A 76 22.33 19.38 23.69
N PRO A 77 23.27 19.07 22.76
CA PRO A 77 23.65 20.00 21.69
C PRO A 77 22.68 20.03 20.49
N ALA A 78 21.68 19.14 20.44
CA ALA A 78 20.68 19.07 19.38
C ALA A 78 19.32 19.64 19.83
N GLY A 79 18.63 20.32 18.91
CA GLY A 79 17.22 20.66 19.10
C GLY A 79 16.35 19.41 18.92
N LEU A 80 15.19 19.36 19.56
CA LEU A 80 14.26 18.22 19.50
C LEU A 80 12.87 18.69 19.07
N VAL A 81 12.31 18.09 18.04
CA VAL A 81 10.92 18.32 17.60
C VAL A 81 10.13 17.02 17.60
N LEU A 82 8.87 17.08 18.03
CA LEU A 82 7.92 15.98 17.91
C LEU A 82 6.52 16.51 17.58
N ALA A 83 5.72 15.65 16.96
CA ALA A 83 4.27 15.81 16.89
C ALA A 83 3.60 15.02 18.02
N GLY A 84 2.68 15.68 18.74
CA GLY A 84 1.87 15.07 19.78
C GLY A 84 0.78 14.16 19.21
N ALA A 85 1.16 13.12 18.49
CA ALA A 85 0.27 12.20 17.81
C ALA A 85 0.91 10.81 17.73
N LEU A 86 0.05 9.80 17.61
CA LEU A 86 0.47 8.45 17.24
C LEU A 86 0.18 8.21 15.77
N TYR A 87 1.11 7.52 15.12
CA TYR A 87 1.11 7.22 13.71
C TYR A 87 1.20 5.72 13.51
N ASP A 88 0.61 5.23 12.42
CA ASP A 88 0.79 3.87 11.94
C ASP A 88 2.09 3.80 11.15
N GLN A 89 2.54 2.59 10.84
CA GLN A 89 3.67 2.42 9.94
C GLN A 89 3.37 2.98 8.56
N THR A 90 2.13 2.84 8.10
CA THR A 90 1.68 3.38 6.81
C THR A 90 1.68 4.90 6.73
N ASP A 91 1.56 5.60 7.87
CA ASP A 91 1.72 7.06 7.95
C ASP A 91 3.19 7.49 7.81
N VAL A 92 4.10 6.73 8.43
CA VAL A 92 5.54 7.04 8.45
C VAL A 92 6.21 6.66 7.12
N PHE A 93 5.91 5.47 6.60
CA PHE A 93 6.52 4.90 5.40
C PHE A 93 5.80 5.33 4.12
N ARG A 94 5.74 6.64 3.90
CA ARG A 94 5.26 7.23 2.64
C ARG A 94 6.42 7.73 1.81
N PRO A 95 6.31 7.76 0.46
CA PRO A 95 7.38 8.21 -0.41
C PRO A 95 8.01 9.52 0.09
N ARG A 96 9.35 9.52 0.24
CA ARG A 96 10.15 10.68 0.72
C ARG A 96 9.85 11.15 2.15
N PHE A 97 9.19 10.33 2.97
CA PHE A 97 8.94 10.57 4.39
C PHE A 97 8.36 11.96 4.73
N PRO A 98 7.21 12.37 4.16
CA PRO A 98 6.67 13.73 4.29
C PRO A 98 6.45 14.16 5.75
N LEU A 99 6.07 13.24 6.63
CA LEU A 99 5.91 13.49 8.06
C LEU A 99 7.24 13.89 8.72
N LEU A 100 8.32 13.15 8.44
CA LEU A 100 9.63 13.37 9.03
C LEU A 100 10.27 14.65 8.48
N SER A 101 10.15 14.87 7.18
CA SER A 101 10.61 16.09 6.51
C SER A 101 9.91 17.34 7.08
N ALA A 102 8.59 17.28 7.28
CA ALA A 102 7.84 18.40 7.88
C ALA A 102 8.27 18.71 9.32
N LEU A 103 8.61 17.70 10.13
CA LEU A 103 9.15 17.90 11.47
C LEU A 103 10.52 18.59 11.41
N ALA A 104 11.44 18.09 10.58
CA ALA A 104 12.77 18.66 10.41
C ALA A 104 12.72 20.13 9.95
N ASP A 105 11.87 20.44 8.97
CA ASP A 105 11.69 21.80 8.43
C ASP A 105 11.20 22.78 9.50
N LEU A 106 10.23 22.39 10.32
CA LEU A 106 9.75 23.21 11.44
C LEU A 106 10.86 23.58 12.41
N MET A 107 11.76 22.63 12.70
CA MET A 107 12.87 22.86 13.61
C MET A 107 13.99 23.70 12.97
N ARG A 108 14.23 23.57 11.65
CA ARG A 108 15.14 24.45 10.91
C ARG A 108 14.68 25.91 10.94
N CYS A 109 13.36 26.14 10.88
CA CYS A 109 12.78 27.48 10.97
C CYS A 109 12.67 28.03 12.41
N ALA A 110 12.97 27.24 13.43
CA ALA A 110 12.84 27.67 14.82
C ALA A 110 13.91 28.75 15.16
N PRO A 111 13.54 29.86 15.81
CA PRO A 111 14.49 30.88 16.23
C PRO A 111 15.60 30.28 17.11
N ARG A 112 16.85 30.60 16.79
CA ARG A 112 18.03 30.21 17.58
C ARG A 112 18.69 31.47 18.12
N ASP A 113 18.48 31.74 19.41
CA ASP A 113 19.15 32.84 20.09
C ASP A 113 20.55 32.42 20.55
N ALA A 114 21.55 33.24 20.23
CA ALA A 114 22.93 33.00 20.64
C ALA A 114 23.03 32.95 22.18
N GLY A 115 23.43 31.80 22.72
CA GLY A 115 23.60 31.56 24.15
C GLY A 115 22.42 30.88 24.85
N LEU A 116 21.31 30.61 24.15
CA LEU A 116 20.25 29.72 24.66
C LEU A 116 20.51 28.27 24.24
N PRO A 117 20.05 27.29 25.03
CA PRO A 117 20.12 25.88 24.63
C PRO A 117 19.31 25.65 23.34
N PRO A 118 19.65 24.63 22.55
CA PRO A 118 18.90 24.27 21.35
C PRO A 118 17.39 24.13 21.63
N PRO A 119 16.53 24.60 20.71
CA PRO A 119 15.09 24.62 20.94
C PRO A 119 14.51 23.21 21.07
N ARG A 120 13.52 23.07 21.95
CA ARG A 120 12.64 21.91 22.05
C ARG A 120 11.23 22.32 21.65
N LEU A 121 10.69 21.67 20.62
CA LEU A 121 9.40 22.00 20.03
C LEU A 121 8.46 20.79 20.12
N ALA A 122 7.44 20.89 20.95
CA ALA A 122 6.34 19.93 20.91
C ALA A 122 5.14 20.53 20.20
N LEU A 123 4.72 19.88 19.12
CA LEU A 123 3.57 20.30 18.34
C LEU A 123 2.33 19.66 18.94
N GLY A 124 1.37 20.49 19.35
CA GLY A 124 0.04 20.05 19.74
C GLY A 124 -1.00 20.40 18.69
N ALA A 125 -2.08 19.63 18.63
CA ALA A 125 -3.20 19.93 17.76
C ALA A 125 -4.09 21.03 18.36
N SER A 126 -4.69 21.83 17.49
CA SER A 126 -5.82 22.72 17.79
C SER A 126 -7.04 22.20 17.06
N ASP A 127 -8.19 22.13 17.74
CA ASP A 127 -9.45 21.64 17.15
C ASP A 127 -9.32 20.25 16.49
N GLY A 128 -8.49 19.38 17.08
CA GLY A 128 -8.31 18.01 16.62
C GLY A 128 -7.52 17.87 15.31
N ARG A 129 -6.73 18.88 14.90
CA ARG A 129 -5.82 18.78 13.76
C ARG A 129 -4.53 19.59 13.94
N PHE A 130 -3.48 19.20 13.22
CA PHE A 130 -2.32 20.05 12.98
C PHE A 130 -2.57 20.98 11.78
N PRO A 131 -1.96 22.18 11.77
CA PRO A 131 -2.06 23.11 10.64
C PRO A 131 -1.27 22.66 9.41
N ILE A 132 -0.25 21.82 9.58
CA ILE A 132 0.53 21.23 8.49
C ILE A 132 -0.06 19.87 8.17
N ASP A 133 -0.54 19.70 6.94
CA ASP A 133 -1.27 18.49 6.55
C ASP A 133 -0.42 17.22 6.68
N ALA A 134 0.87 17.28 6.36
CA ALA A 134 1.81 16.15 6.48
C ALA A 134 1.98 15.64 7.92
N LEU A 135 1.65 16.44 8.94
CA LEU A 135 1.70 16.03 10.34
C LEU A 135 0.43 15.31 10.80
N ASN A 136 -0.67 15.36 10.04
CA ASN A 136 -1.91 14.71 10.46
C ASN A 136 -1.86 13.20 10.09
N PRO A 137 -2.08 12.29 11.07
CA PRO A 137 -2.25 10.86 10.77
C PRO A 137 -3.37 10.62 9.76
N GLN A 138 -3.22 9.61 8.92
CA GLN A 138 -4.24 9.26 7.94
C GLN A 138 -5.51 8.72 8.62
N PRO A 139 -6.69 9.00 8.04
CA PRO A 139 -7.91 8.36 8.50
C PRO A 139 -7.80 6.85 8.29
N GLN A 140 -7.79 6.09 9.38
CA GLN A 140 -7.73 4.63 9.33
C GLN A 140 -8.74 3.99 10.28
N ALA A 141 -9.21 2.81 9.89
CA ALA A 141 -10.20 2.07 10.68
C ALA A 141 -9.60 1.54 11.99
N ALA A 142 -8.31 1.16 11.98
CA ALA A 142 -7.57 0.72 13.15
C ALA A 142 -6.05 0.88 12.98
N PHE A 143 -5.32 0.98 14.10
CA PHE A 143 -3.86 0.81 14.14
C PHE A 143 -3.46 -0.65 13.96
N GLY A 144 -2.28 -0.85 13.35
CA GLY A 144 -1.53 -2.09 13.46
C GLY A 144 -1.06 -2.38 14.90
N PRO A 145 -0.32 -3.48 15.11
CA PRO A 145 0.19 -3.87 16.43
C PRO A 145 1.30 -2.94 16.96
N LEU A 146 1.76 -1.98 16.15
CA LEU A 146 2.82 -1.04 16.50
C LEU A 146 2.37 0.37 16.16
N ALA A 147 2.29 1.24 17.18
CA ALA A 147 2.10 2.67 17.01
C ALA A 147 3.44 3.40 17.16
N LEU A 148 3.58 4.51 16.44
CA LEU A 148 4.82 5.25 16.33
C LEU A 148 4.61 6.70 16.77
N LEU A 149 5.53 7.23 17.58
CA LEU A 149 5.63 8.65 17.88
C LEU A 149 6.99 9.14 17.35
N PRO A 150 7.04 9.71 16.13
CA PRO A 150 8.27 10.18 15.52
C PRO A 150 8.74 11.50 16.15
N PHE A 151 10.06 11.65 16.20
CA PHE A 151 10.74 12.87 16.57
C PHE A 151 11.96 13.10 15.70
N CYS A 152 12.36 14.36 15.54
CA CYS A 152 13.59 14.72 14.84
C CYS A 152 14.53 15.48 15.79
N LEU A 153 15.81 15.18 15.68
CA LEU A 153 16.89 15.92 16.31
C LEU A 153 17.56 16.79 15.25
N VAL A 154 17.84 18.06 15.54
CA VAL A 154 18.40 19.01 14.57
C VAL A 154 19.54 19.83 15.18
N GLY A 155 20.70 19.78 14.54
CA GLY A 155 21.94 20.38 15.02
C GLY A 155 22.93 20.62 13.89
N THR A 156 24.15 21.04 14.22
CA THR A 156 25.21 21.13 13.21
C THR A 156 25.60 19.75 12.71
N SER A 157 26.11 19.63 11.48
CA SER A 157 26.53 18.36 10.89
C SER A 157 27.42 17.52 11.82
N GLU A 158 28.42 18.16 12.42
CA GLU A 158 29.36 17.51 13.35
C GLU A 158 28.67 16.90 14.59
N VAL A 159 27.65 17.58 15.11
CA VAL A 159 26.85 17.07 16.25
C VAL A 159 25.95 15.93 15.78
N MET A 160 25.31 16.09 14.62
CA MET A 160 24.34 15.12 14.12
C MET A 160 25.00 13.81 13.70
N ASP A 161 26.21 13.84 13.13
CA ASP A 161 27.00 12.65 12.84
C ASP A 161 27.23 11.79 14.08
N ARG A 162 27.64 12.42 15.19
CA ARG A 162 27.90 11.72 16.46
C ARG A 162 26.62 11.15 17.05
N VAL A 163 25.58 11.96 17.16
CA VAL A 163 24.29 11.55 17.73
C VAL A 163 23.67 10.41 16.92
N PHE A 164 23.72 10.51 15.59
CA PHE A 164 23.21 9.47 14.70
C PHE A 164 23.95 8.14 14.90
N MET A 165 25.28 8.17 14.91
CA MET A 165 26.08 6.96 15.08
C MET A 165 25.87 6.32 16.46
N ASP A 166 25.72 7.11 17.52
CA ASP A 166 25.38 6.59 18.84
C ASP A 166 23.97 5.95 18.85
N MET A 167 22.97 6.64 18.30
CA MET A 167 21.60 6.10 18.19
C MET A 167 21.57 4.75 17.48
N GLU A 168 22.23 4.61 16.33
CA GLU A 168 22.29 3.36 15.55
C GLU A 168 22.99 2.20 16.29
N ASN A 169 23.99 2.52 17.11
CA ASN A 169 24.73 1.53 17.90
C ASN A 169 24.02 1.12 19.19
N THR A 170 23.20 2.02 19.74
CA THR A 170 22.66 1.88 21.09
C THR A 170 21.19 1.48 21.09
N LEU A 171 20.32 2.13 20.31
CA LEU A 171 18.87 2.00 20.43
C LEU A 171 18.36 0.59 20.10
N ALA A 172 18.90 -0.04 19.06
CA ALA A 172 18.54 -1.42 18.68
C ALA A 172 18.75 -2.46 19.80
N ARG A 173 19.67 -2.20 20.74
CA ARG A 173 20.01 -3.13 21.83
C ARG A 173 19.44 -2.69 23.18
N ASN A 174 19.49 -1.40 23.47
CA ASN A 174 19.22 -0.82 24.79
C ASN A 174 18.21 0.33 24.74
N GLY A 175 17.37 0.42 23.71
CA GLY A 175 16.44 1.54 23.51
C GLY A 175 15.22 1.60 24.43
N GLN A 176 15.19 0.91 25.57
CA GLN A 176 13.98 0.88 26.41
C GLN A 176 13.65 2.26 27.01
N ALA A 177 12.40 2.68 26.87
CA ALA A 177 11.90 3.90 27.49
C ALA A 177 11.82 3.79 29.01
N SER A 178 11.95 4.92 29.72
CA SER A 178 11.82 4.92 31.18
C SER A 178 10.39 4.57 31.62
N THR A 179 10.27 4.15 32.88
CA THR A 179 8.97 3.92 33.54
C THR A 179 8.10 5.17 33.55
N THR A 180 8.70 6.37 33.65
CA THR A 180 8.02 7.66 33.60
C THR A 180 7.38 7.90 32.23
N THR A 181 8.15 7.72 31.15
CA THR A 181 7.64 7.84 29.76
C THR A 181 6.54 6.81 29.52
N HIS A 182 6.75 5.57 29.98
CA HIS A 182 5.77 4.50 29.84
C HIS A 182 4.45 4.78 30.56
N ALA A 183 4.50 5.32 31.78
CA ALA A 183 3.30 5.71 32.53
C ALA A 183 2.56 6.85 31.83
N THR A 184 3.30 7.82 31.30
CA THR A 184 2.72 8.99 30.61
C THR A 184 2.06 8.59 29.30
N VAL A 185 2.73 7.82 28.44
CA VAL A 185 2.16 7.31 27.16
C VAL A 185 0.84 6.56 27.40
N ARG A 186 0.80 5.67 28.39
CA ARG A 186 -0.43 4.95 28.75
C ARG A 186 -1.55 5.88 29.21
N ALA A 187 -1.22 6.87 30.04
CA ALA A 187 -2.19 7.79 30.59
C ALA A 187 -2.78 8.74 29.53
N VAL A 188 -1.93 9.28 28.64
CA VAL A 188 -2.35 10.32 27.69
C VAL A 188 -3.05 9.75 26.46
N PHE A 189 -2.61 8.58 25.96
CA PHE A 189 -3.22 7.95 24.78
C PHE A 189 -4.30 6.92 25.14
N GLY A 190 -4.33 6.42 26.38
CA GLY A 190 -5.34 5.44 26.80
C GLY A 190 -5.23 4.08 26.09
N ILE A 191 -4.04 3.73 25.61
CA ILE A 191 -3.77 2.51 24.84
C ILE A 191 -3.11 1.41 25.69
N PRO A 192 -3.37 0.13 25.39
CA PRO A 192 -2.70 -0.97 26.07
C PRO A 192 -1.30 -1.17 25.49
N VAL A 193 -0.29 -0.75 26.25
CA VAL A 193 1.13 -0.82 25.88
C VAL A 193 1.74 -2.12 26.42
N LEU A 194 2.23 -2.96 25.51
CA LEU A 194 3.00 -4.17 25.81
C LEU A 194 4.48 -3.82 26.01
N ASN A 195 5.05 -3.04 25.10
CA ASN A 195 6.43 -2.60 25.14
C ASN A 195 6.58 -1.17 24.60
N LEU A 196 7.61 -0.47 25.06
CA LEU A 196 7.90 0.91 24.69
C LEU A 196 9.42 1.14 24.55
N PHE A 197 9.88 1.37 23.33
CA PHE A 197 11.31 1.50 23.04
C PHE A 197 11.57 2.54 21.94
N TYR A 198 12.77 3.10 21.94
CA TYR A 198 13.27 4.00 20.92
C TYR A 198 13.97 3.20 19.82
N ALA A 199 13.78 3.63 18.57
CA ALA A 199 14.43 3.05 17.40
C ALA A 199 14.82 4.15 16.41
N THR A 200 15.80 3.87 15.57
CA THR A 200 16.10 4.73 14.41
C THR A 200 15.16 4.42 13.26
N LEU A 201 15.13 5.31 12.25
CA LEU A 201 14.43 5.01 11.00
C LEU A 201 15.02 3.76 10.31
N GLY A 202 16.35 3.58 10.37
CA GLY A 202 17.04 2.41 9.82
C GLY A 202 16.61 1.10 10.48
N ASP A 203 16.50 1.08 11.81
CA ASP A 203 15.99 -0.06 12.57
C ASP A 203 14.55 -0.40 12.18
N LEU A 204 13.69 0.61 12.01
CA LEU A 204 12.30 0.41 11.63
C LEU A 204 12.16 -0.08 10.17
N CYS A 205 12.99 0.42 9.24
CA CYS A 205 13.09 -0.11 7.87
C CYS A 205 13.46 -1.60 7.89
N ALA A 206 14.48 -1.97 8.67
CA ALA A 206 14.92 -3.36 8.79
C ALA A 206 13.82 -4.25 9.38
N TRP A 207 13.11 -3.75 10.40
CA TRP A 207 11.97 -4.44 10.99
C TRP A 207 10.84 -4.62 9.97
N LEU A 208 10.43 -3.56 9.26
CA LEU A 208 9.34 -3.60 8.28
C LEU A 208 9.65 -4.55 7.13
N ARG A 209 10.88 -4.50 6.60
CA ARG A 209 11.33 -5.43 5.57
C ARG A 209 11.21 -6.88 6.04
N ASN A 210 11.73 -7.19 7.23
CA ASN A 210 11.66 -8.55 7.76
C ASN A 210 10.21 -9.01 7.98
N GLN A 211 9.32 -8.11 8.44
CA GLN A 211 7.89 -8.42 8.55
C GLN A 211 7.28 -8.74 7.20
N MET A 212 7.55 -7.94 6.17
CA MET A 212 7.04 -8.20 4.82
C MET A 212 7.60 -9.50 4.24
N GLU A 213 8.89 -9.78 4.41
CA GLU A 213 9.53 -11.02 3.94
C GLU A 213 8.92 -12.26 4.61
N ASN A 214 8.66 -12.21 5.91
CA ASN A 214 8.06 -13.33 6.66
C ASN A 214 6.56 -13.56 6.32
N ASN A 215 5.92 -12.63 5.61
CA ASN A 215 4.51 -12.70 5.23
C ASN A 215 4.33 -12.77 3.70
N ASP A 216 5.34 -13.25 2.95
CA ASP A 216 5.32 -13.38 1.48
C ASP A 216 5.06 -12.05 0.74
N LEU A 217 5.42 -10.93 1.36
CA LEU A 217 5.27 -9.56 0.84
C LEU A 217 6.60 -8.91 0.47
N ARG A 218 7.65 -9.70 0.21
CA ARG A 218 8.96 -9.19 -0.21
C ARG A 218 8.87 -8.26 -1.44
N GLY A 219 8.01 -8.59 -2.40
CA GLY A 219 7.80 -7.76 -3.59
C GLY A 219 7.24 -6.38 -3.28
N LEU A 220 6.47 -6.23 -2.19
CA LEU A 220 5.96 -4.95 -1.73
C LEU A 220 7.10 -4.08 -1.21
N TRP A 221 8.01 -4.64 -0.40
CA TRP A 221 9.20 -3.93 0.05
C TRP A 221 10.07 -3.48 -1.14
N GLN A 222 10.25 -4.34 -2.15
CA GLN A 222 11.01 -4.00 -3.37
C GLN A 222 10.40 -2.80 -4.14
N LEU A 223 9.09 -2.56 -4.02
CA LEU A 223 8.43 -1.38 -4.57
C LEU A 223 8.52 -0.16 -3.64
N LEU A 224 8.37 -0.37 -2.33
CA LEU A 224 8.38 0.71 -1.35
C LEU A 224 9.76 1.33 -1.18
N GLU A 225 10.80 0.52 -1.04
CA GLU A 225 12.17 0.99 -0.81
C GLU A 225 12.60 2.09 -1.81
N PRO A 226 12.53 1.89 -3.14
CA PRO A 226 12.92 2.94 -4.08
C PRO A 226 12.03 4.19 -4.06
N ALA A 227 10.77 4.07 -3.62
CA ALA A 227 9.87 5.22 -3.47
C ALA A 227 10.15 6.04 -2.21
N LEU A 228 10.44 5.36 -1.10
CA LEU A 228 10.82 6.00 0.17
C LEU A 228 12.08 6.84 0.02
N PHE A 229 13.02 6.32 -0.77
CA PHE A 229 14.39 6.79 -0.95
C PHE A 229 14.64 7.31 -2.37
N GLU A 230 13.63 7.95 -2.98
CA GLU A 230 13.69 8.62 -4.30
C GLU A 230 14.78 8.12 -5.27
N ARG A 231 14.52 7.00 -5.97
CA ARG A 231 15.44 6.51 -7.01
C ARG A 231 15.03 7.02 -8.40
N PRO A 232 15.96 7.57 -9.20
CA PRO A 232 15.63 8.08 -10.53
C PRO A 232 15.30 6.95 -11.51
N GLY A 233 14.28 7.18 -12.35
CA GLY A 233 13.88 6.28 -13.43
C GLY A 233 12.87 5.21 -13.04
N PRO A 234 12.35 4.45 -14.01
CA PRO A 234 11.34 3.44 -13.75
C PRO A 234 11.95 2.23 -13.01
N HIS A 235 11.26 1.78 -11.97
CA HIS A 235 11.62 0.58 -11.22
C HIS A 235 10.59 -0.53 -11.46
N GLN A 236 11.03 -1.77 -11.68
CA GLN A 236 10.14 -2.91 -11.95
C GLN A 236 10.31 -4.02 -10.93
N VAL A 237 9.18 -4.57 -10.50
CA VAL A 237 9.10 -5.80 -9.71
C VAL A 237 8.18 -6.79 -10.40
N VAL A 238 8.64 -8.02 -10.59
CA VAL A 238 7.83 -9.15 -11.04
C VAL A 238 7.80 -10.19 -9.93
N LEU A 239 6.62 -10.51 -9.42
CA LEU A 239 6.46 -11.49 -8.35
C LEU A 239 6.70 -12.90 -8.91
N ALA A 240 7.68 -13.62 -8.34
CA ALA A 240 8.10 -14.92 -8.86
C ALA A 240 6.97 -15.96 -8.86
N ASP A 241 6.12 -15.98 -7.83
CA ASP A 241 5.11 -17.02 -7.66
C ASP A 241 3.84 -16.83 -8.48
N SER A 242 3.52 -15.57 -8.82
CA SER A 242 2.27 -15.21 -9.49
C SER A 242 2.46 -14.56 -10.86
N GLY A 243 3.66 -14.06 -11.15
CA GLY A 243 3.97 -13.30 -12.36
C GLY A 243 3.33 -11.92 -12.42
N ASN A 244 2.77 -11.42 -11.31
CA ASN A 244 2.29 -10.05 -11.19
C ASN A 244 3.44 -9.08 -11.45
N ARG A 245 3.18 -8.08 -12.30
CA ARG A 245 4.16 -7.08 -12.68
C ARG A 245 3.73 -5.73 -12.15
N TYR A 246 4.65 -5.05 -11.48
CA TYR A 246 4.47 -3.70 -10.97
C TYR A 246 5.62 -2.83 -11.46
N LEU A 247 5.29 -1.64 -11.93
CA LEU A 247 6.28 -0.64 -12.27
C LEU A 247 6.01 0.65 -11.50
N LEU A 248 7.07 1.24 -10.95
CA LEU A 248 7.05 2.47 -10.19
C LEU A 248 7.71 3.58 -11.02
N MET A 249 7.07 4.76 -11.05
CA MET A 249 7.66 6.01 -11.57
C MET A 249 6.91 7.21 -10.99
N ASP A 250 7.65 8.24 -10.57
CA ASP A 250 7.12 9.50 -10.03
C ASP A 250 6.02 9.30 -8.97
N ASP A 251 6.32 8.47 -7.96
CA ASP A 251 5.42 8.09 -6.85
C ASP A 251 4.11 7.38 -7.27
N MET A 252 4.00 6.92 -8.50
CA MET A 252 2.87 6.16 -9.02
C MET A 252 3.28 4.72 -9.33
N ALA A 253 2.55 3.75 -8.76
CA ALA A 253 2.67 2.36 -9.16
C ALA A 253 1.71 2.05 -10.31
N TRP A 254 2.15 1.21 -11.24
CA TRP A 254 1.40 0.78 -12.42
C TRP A 254 1.37 -0.75 -12.47
N THR A 255 0.23 -1.32 -12.81
CA THR A 255 0.11 -2.76 -13.01
C THR A 255 -0.88 -3.10 -14.13
N PRO A 256 -0.59 -4.11 -14.97
CA PRO A 256 -1.56 -4.61 -15.92
C PRO A 256 -2.60 -5.50 -15.24
N PHE A 257 -3.86 -5.31 -15.61
CA PHE A 257 -4.92 -6.27 -15.34
C PHE A 257 -5.21 -7.12 -16.56
N TYR A 258 -5.12 -8.43 -16.39
CA TYR A 258 -5.47 -9.40 -17.42
C TYR A 258 -6.83 -10.02 -17.11
N THR A 259 -7.69 -10.08 -18.13
CA THR A 259 -8.81 -11.02 -18.13
C THR A 259 -8.27 -12.45 -18.03
N PHE A 260 -9.10 -13.43 -17.69
CA PHE A 260 -8.63 -14.82 -17.61
C PHE A 260 -8.07 -15.28 -18.96
N ASP A 261 -8.77 -14.96 -20.06
CA ASP A 261 -8.37 -15.28 -21.42
C ASP A 261 -7.01 -14.67 -21.77
N ASP A 262 -6.84 -13.37 -21.52
CA ASP A 262 -5.61 -12.64 -21.83
C ASP A 262 -4.45 -13.12 -20.94
N TRP A 263 -4.72 -13.35 -19.65
CA TRP A 263 -3.76 -13.90 -18.70
C TRP A 263 -3.25 -15.28 -19.15
N ALA A 264 -4.16 -16.15 -19.59
CA ALA A 264 -3.83 -17.50 -20.01
C ALA A 264 -3.19 -17.56 -21.40
N ARG A 265 -3.44 -16.59 -22.30
CA ARG A 265 -2.96 -16.66 -23.69
C ARG A 265 -1.63 -15.97 -23.93
N PHE A 266 -1.43 -14.79 -23.35
CA PHE A 266 -0.21 -13.99 -23.55
C PHE A 266 0.31 -13.33 -22.28
N GLY A 267 -0.47 -13.30 -21.20
CA GLY A 267 -0.05 -12.79 -19.91
C GLY A 267 0.79 -13.80 -19.11
N PRO A 268 0.92 -13.58 -17.80
CA PRO A 268 1.74 -14.42 -16.90
C PRO A 268 1.33 -15.89 -16.87
N GLY A 269 0.08 -16.20 -17.24
CA GLY A 269 -0.44 -17.56 -17.28
C GLY A 269 -0.05 -18.36 -18.53
N GLN A 270 0.58 -17.75 -19.55
CA GLN A 270 0.80 -18.38 -20.86
C GLN A 270 1.47 -19.75 -20.78
N THR A 271 2.49 -19.90 -19.94
CA THR A 271 3.25 -21.14 -19.77
C THR A 271 2.70 -22.07 -18.68
N VAL A 272 1.64 -21.65 -17.97
CA VAL A 272 1.00 -22.45 -16.94
C VAL A 272 0.29 -23.64 -17.58
N ALA A 273 0.53 -24.82 -17.00
CA ALA A 273 -0.08 -26.07 -17.42
C ALA A 273 -1.61 -25.96 -17.36
N VAL A 274 -2.28 -26.56 -18.33
CA VAL A 274 -3.74 -26.49 -18.49
C VAL A 274 -4.52 -26.95 -17.25
N SER A 275 -4.00 -27.95 -16.53
CA SER A 275 -4.57 -28.45 -15.27
C SER A 275 -4.43 -27.50 -14.08
N GLN A 276 -3.60 -26.46 -14.19
CA GLN A 276 -3.28 -25.52 -13.12
C GLN A 276 -3.80 -24.10 -13.40
N LEU A 277 -4.55 -23.88 -14.48
CA LEU A 277 -4.99 -22.53 -14.87
C LEU A 277 -5.90 -21.87 -13.83
N SER A 278 -6.84 -22.61 -13.24
CA SER A 278 -7.72 -22.06 -12.20
C SER A 278 -6.90 -21.58 -10.99
N GLU A 279 -6.05 -22.45 -10.45
CA GLU A 279 -5.21 -22.16 -9.29
C GLU A 279 -4.21 -21.02 -9.59
N GLY A 280 -3.61 -21.03 -10.77
CA GLY A 280 -2.66 -20.00 -11.22
C GLY A 280 -3.31 -18.62 -11.33
N TYR A 281 -4.49 -18.53 -11.97
CA TYR A 281 -5.21 -17.26 -12.09
C TYR A 281 -5.69 -16.77 -10.72
N GLN A 282 -6.17 -17.68 -9.87
CA GLN A 282 -6.57 -17.35 -8.51
C GLN A 282 -5.39 -16.77 -7.70
N ARG A 283 -4.21 -17.41 -7.76
CA ARG A 283 -2.99 -16.92 -7.09
C ARG A 283 -2.61 -15.53 -7.60
N TRP A 284 -2.61 -15.33 -8.91
CA TRP A 284 -2.36 -14.03 -9.55
C TRP A 284 -3.35 -12.97 -9.08
N LEU A 285 -4.65 -13.23 -9.15
CA LEU A 285 -5.68 -12.26 -8.79
C LEU A 285 -5.68 -11.93 -7.29
N ARG A 286 -5.43 -12.91 -6.42
CA ARG A 286 -5.29 -12.69 -4.98
C ARG A 286 -4.16 -11.70 -4.69
N GLN A 287 -3.00 -11.90 -5.31
CA GLN A 287 -1.84 -11.00 -5.16
C GLN A 287 -2.13 -9.61 -5.76
N SER A 288 -2.78 -9.53 -6.94
CA SER A 288 -3.21 -8.25 -7.54
C SER A 288 -4.07 -7.43 -6.57
N ARG A 289 -5.09 -8.07 -5.96
CA ARG A 289 -6.01 -7.41 -5.03
C ARG A 289 -5.32 -7.00 -3.74
N LEU A 290 -4.43 -7.84 -3.21
CA LEU A 290 -3.64 -7.53 -2.01
C LEU A 290 -2.79 -6.26 -2.20
N TYR A 291 -2.06 -6.18 -3.31
CA TYR A 291 -1.21 -5.02 -3.61
C TYR A 291 -2.02 -3.76 -3.93
N ALA A 292 -3.22 -3.91 -4.52
CA ALA A 292 -4.13 -2.78 -4.76
C ALA A 292 -4.65 -2.14 -3.47
N VAL A 293 -4.66 -2.86 -2.36
CA VAL A 293 -4.96 -2.30 -1.04
C VAL A 293 -3.69 -1.80 -0.35
N ALA A 294 -2.61 -2.58 -0.40
CA ALA A 294 -1.39 -2.30 0.35
C ALA A 294 -0.64 -1.06 -0.16
N LEU A 295 -0.43 -0.92 -1.48
CA LEU A 295 0.35 0.19 -2.04
C LEU A 295 -0.26 1.56 -1.70
N PRO A 296 -1.57 1.80 -1.91
CA PRO A 296 -2.18 3.08 -1.55
C PRO A 296 -2.12 3.38 -0.05
N ALA A 297 -2.15 2.36 0.82
CA ALA A 297 -2.02 2.54 2.26
C ALA A 297 -0.66 3.17 2.62
N TYR A 298 0.42 2.77 1.95
CA TYR A 298 1.75 3.40 2.07
C TYR A 298 1.89 4.68 1.24
N GLY A 299 0.80 5.25 0.73
CA GLY A 299 0.84 6.47 -0.07
C GLY A 299 1.39 6.31 -1.48
N LEU A 300 1.45 5.09 -2.01
CA LEU A 300 1.75 4.80 -3.42
C LEU A 300 0.45 4.45 -4.17
N PRO A 301 -0.18 5.41 -4.87
CA PRO A 301 -1.36 5.11 -5.67
C PRO A 301 -1.03 4.05 -6.73
N LEU A 302 -1.95 3.11 -6.94
CA LEU A 302 -1.80 2.06 -7.93
C LEU A 302 -2.75 2.31 -9.10
N ARG A 303 -2.21 2.39 -10.31
CA ARG A 303 -2.95 2.50 -11.55
C ARG A 303 -3.03 1.16 -12.26
N TRP A 304 -4.26 0.70 -12.46
CA TRP A 304 -4.56 -0.48 -13.27
C TRP A 304 -4.71 -0.06 -14.72
N VAL A 305 -4.10 -0.83 -15.62
CA VAL A 305 -4.27 -0.66 -17.08
C VAL A 305 -4.63 -2.00 -17.70
N LEU A 306 -5.28 -1.97 -18.86
CA LEU A 306 -5.59 -3.19 -19.58
C LEU A 306 -4.31 -3.91 -20.01
N GLY A 307 -4.20 -5.19 -19.68
CA GLY A 307 -3.09 -6.03 -20.07
C GLY A 307 -3.01 -6.18 -21.58
N THR A 308 -1.81 -6.03 -22.14
CA THR A 308 -1.53 -6.21 -23.57
C THR A 308 -0.23 -6.98 -23.75
N PRO A 309 -0.01 -7.65 -24.89
CA PRO A 309 1.26 -8.33 -25.18
C PRO A 309 2.46 -7.37 -25.15
N MET A 310 2.24 -6.08 -25.45
CA MET A 310 3.30 -5.06 -25.45
C MET A 310 3.84 -4.78 -24.05
N ILE A 311 3.13 -5.13 -22.97
CA ILE A 311 3.59 -4.92 -21.60
C ILE A 311 4.59 -6.00 -21.17
N GLN A 312 4.63 -7.15 -21.85
CA GLN A 312 5.46 -8.31 -21.51
C GLN A 312 6.94 -8.17 -21.94
N GLN A 313 7.39 -6.95 -22.28
CA GLN A 313 8.78 -6.67 -22.65
C GLN A 313 9.73 -6.90 -21.47
N ASP A 314 10.97 -7.28 -21.74
CA ASP A 314 12.00 -7.49 -20.71
C ASP A 314 12.60 -6.15 -20.23
N GLU A 315 12.71 -5.16 -21.12
CA GLU A 315 13.26 -3.85 -20.79
C GLU A 315 12.25 -3.00 -19.99
N THR A 316 12.64 -2.58 -18.79
CA THR A 316 11.80 -1.79 -17.87
C THR A 316 11.25 -0.52 -18.51
N SER A 317 12.06 0.23 -19.26
CA SER A 317 11.63 1.47 -19.91
C SER A 317 10.59 1.21 -21.01
N ALA A 318 10.76 0.15 -21.79
CA ALA A 318 9.80 -0.26 -22.82
C ALA A 318 8.49 -0.75 -22.20
N ALA A 319 8.56 -1.54 -21.13
CA ALA A 319 7.39 -1.98 -20.38
C ALA A 319 6.64 -0.80 -19.75
N MET A 320 7.35 0.19 -19.21
CA MET A 320 6.74 1.43 -18.70
C MET A 320 6.01 2.19 -19.80
N ALA A 321 6.65 2.41 -20.95
CA ALA A 321 6.03 3.09 -22.08
C ALA A 321 4.77 2.36 -22.56
N ALA A 322 4.79 1.02 -22.60
CA ALA A 322 3.63 0.20 -22.94
C ALA A 322 2.50 0.32 -21.90
N LEU A 323 2.82 0.37 -20.60
CA LEU A 323 1.83 0.59 -19.54
C LEU A 323 1.19 1.97 -19.65
N GLN A 324 1.97 3.02 -19.91
CA GLN A 324 1.45 4.37 -20.06
C GLN A 324 0.58 4.55 -21.31
N ALA A 325 0.86 3.79 -22.37
CA ALA A 325 0.05 3.79 -23.59
C ALA A 325 -1.22 2.93 -23.48
N ALA A 326 -1.27 2.00 -22.52
CA ALA A 326 -2.41 1.10 -22.35
C ALA A 326 -3.64 1.82 -21.76
N PRO A 327 -4.87 1.41 -22.11
CA PRO A 327 -6.08 1.96 -21.54
C PRO A 327 -6.12 1.83 -20.02
N ALA A 328 -6.30 2.95 -19.31
CA ALA A 328 -6.47 2.94 -17.85
C ALA A 328 -7.82 2.35 -17.45
N LEU A 329 -7.82 1.54 -16.40
CA LEU A 329 -9.02 0.90 -15.85
C LEU A 329 -9.51 1.67 -14.63
N ASN A 330 -10.35 2.67 -14.86
CA ASN A 330 -10.92 3.54 -13.82
C ASN A 330 -12.37 3.19 -13.46
N GLU A 331 -12.95 2.18 -14.11
CA GLU A 331 -14.33 1.74 -13.88
C GLU A 331 -14.42 0.78 -12.69
N ARG A 332 -15.65 0.53 -12.22
CA ARG A 332 -15.88 -0.41 -11.09
C ARG A 332 -15.63 -1.87 -11.49
N TYR A 333 -15.79 -2.18 -12.76
CA TYR A 333 -15.54 -3.49 -13.35
C TYR A 333 -15.03 -3.34 -14.79
N LEU A 334 -14.35 -4.36 -15.28
CA LEU A 334 -13.98 -4.50 -16.69
C LEU A 334 -14.99 -5.42 -17.40
N THR A 335 -15.46 -5.03 -18.59
CA THR A 335 -16.20 -5.92 -19.49
C THR A 335 -15.30 -6.39 -20.62
N GLU A 336 -15.19 -7.69 -20.77
CA GLU A 336 -14.58 -8.37 -21.91
C GLU A 336 -15.70 -8.92 -22.79
N THR A 337 -15.89 -8.35 -23.99
CA THR A 337 -16.78 -8.92 -25.00
C THR A 337 -16.03 -9.99 -25.78
N VAL A 338 -16.43 -11.24 -25.59
CA VAL A 338 -15.79 -12.39 -26.26
C VAL A 338 -16.45 -12.66 -27.59
N TYR A 339 -17.77 -12.65 -27.61
CA TYR A 339 -18.55 -12.94 -28.81
C TYR A 339 -19.78 -12.07 -28.87
N LEU A 340 -20.06 -11.54 -30.06
CA LEU A 340 -21.31 -10.87 -30.37
C LEU A 340 -21.72 -11.24 -31.79
N GLN A 341 -22.90 -11.83 -31.92
CA GLN A 341 -23.48 -12.14 -33.21
C GLN A 341 -24.08 -10.87 -33.82
N ALA A 342 -23.61 -10.51 -35.01
CA ALA A 342 -24.21 -9.45 -35.80
C ALA A 342 -25.56 -9.89 -36.39
N GLY A 343 -26.62 -9.10 -36.16
CA GLY A 343 -27.94 -9.31 -36.76
C GLY A 343 -29.09 -8.97 -35.81
N ASP A 344 -30.32 -9.08 -36.32
CA ASP A 344 -31.56 -8.71 -35.62
C ASP A 344 -32.16 -9.88 -34.79
N ILE A 345 -31.37 -10.92 -34.48
CA ILE A 345 -31.89 -12.03 -33.69
C ILE A 345 -32.07 -11.56 -32.25
N HIS A 346 -33.33 -11.47 -31.83
CA HIS A 346 -33.64 -11.10 -30.48
C HIS A 346 -33.35 -12.27 -29.52
N PRO A 347 -32.60 -12.01 -28.44
CA PRO A 347 -32.33 -12.98 -27.40
C PRO A 347 -33.62 -13.27 -26.64
N VAL A 348 -33.84 -14.54 -26.31
CA VAL A 348 -35.01 -14.98 -25.52
C VAL A 348 -34.63 -15.42 -24.12
N ARG A 349 -33.33 -15.61 -23.87
CA ARG A 349 -32.80 -16.04 -22.58
C ARG A 349 -31.43 -15.43 -22.28
N LEU A 350 -31.23 -15.04 -21.01
CA LEU A 350 -29.95 -14.67 -20.45
C LEU A 350 -29.51 -15.70 -19.40
N VAL A 351 -28.26 -16.16 -19.47
CA VAL A 351 -27.67 -17.02 -18.44
C VAL A 351 -26.37 -16.40 -17.97
N ALA A 352 -26.29 -16.11 -16.68
CA ALA A 352 -25.09 -15.63 -16.01
C ALA A 352 -24.44 -16.78 -15.22
N THR A 353 -23.12 -16.91 -15.28
CA THR A 353 -22.34 -17.83 -14.43
C THR A 353 -21.44 -17.01 -13.51
N GLN A 354 -21.53 -17.26 -12.21
CA GLN A 354 -20.62 -16.68 -11.22
C GLN A 354 -19.38 -17.57 -11.08
N HIS A 355 -18.21 -16.98 -11.33
CA HIS A 355 -16.93 -17.67 -11.20
C HIS A 355 -16.36 -17.41 -9.81
N THR A 356 -16.09 -18.47 -9.06
CA THR A 356 -15.53 -18.41 -7.71
C THR A 356 -14.44 -19.46 -7.56
N GLU A 357 -13.59 -19.32 -6.54
CA GLU A 357 -12.60 -20.33 -6.18
C GLU A 357 -12.37 -20.28 -4.66
N ARG A 358 -11.97 -21.39 -4.03
CA ARG A 358 -11.84 -21.44 -2.57
C ARG A 358 -10.84 -20.41 -2.04
N GLY A 359 -11.30 -19.51 -1.15
CA GLY A 359 -10.43 -18.49 -0.54
C GLY A 359 -10.22 -17.25 -1.40
N LEU A 360 -11.08 -17.02 -2.39
CA LEU A 360 -11.24 -15.72 -3.04
C LEU A 360 -12.73 -15.46 -3.26
N ASP A 361 -13.16 -14.22 -3.08
CA ASP A 361 -14.51 -13.81 -3.50
C ASP A 361 -14.68 -13.96 -5.02
N THR A 362 -15.89 -13.67 -5.52
CA THR A 362 -16.21 -13.69 -6.95
C THR A 362 -15.09 -13.12 -7.82
N ILE A 363 -14.65 -13.95 -8.77
CA ILE A 363 -13.57 -13.66 -9.70
C ILE A 363 -14.11 -12.91 -10.90
N ALA A 364 -15.23 -13.38 -11.46
CA ALA A 364 -15.90 -12.80 -12.61
C ALA A 364 -17.36 -13.26 -12.67
N TYR A 365 -18.15 -12.59 -13.50
CA TYR A 365 -19.42 -13.09 -14.02
C TYR A 365 -19.32 -13.25 -15.54
N SER A 366 -19.77 -14.38 -16.07
CA SER A 366 -19.96 -14.56 -17.51
C SER A 366 -21.43 -14.48 -17.86
N LEU A 367 -21.82 -13.60 -18.75
CA LEU A 367 -23.20 -13.46 -19.23
C LEU A 367 -23.29 -13.91 -20.67
N ALA A 368 -24.17 -14.86 -20.94
CA ALA A 368 -24.50 -15.30 -22.27
C ALA A 368 -25.96 -15.00 -22.63
N ALA A 369 -26.15 -14.56 -23.87
CA ALA A 369 -27.45 -14.41 -24.49
C ALA A 369 -27.71 -15.55 -25.47
N PHE A 370 -28.91 -16.14 -25.43
CA PHE A 370 -29.29 -17.24 -26.31
C PHE A 370 -30.55 -16.92 -27.11
N ALA A 371 -30.57 -17.39 -28.36
CA ALA A 371 -31.75 -17.44 -29.21
C ALA A 371 -32.69 -18.59 -28.80
N SER A 372 -33.88 -18.63 -29.42
CA SER A 372 -34.91 -19.63 -29.11
C SER A 372 -34.53 -21.07 -29.47
N ASP A 373 -33.63 -21.25 -30.44
CA ASP A 373 -33.09 -22.54 -30.84
C ASP A 373 -31.86 -22.98 -30.00
N GLY A 374 -31.46 -22.17 -29.01
CA GLY A 374 -30.29 -22.41 -28.17
C GLY A 374 -28.99 -21.88 -28.75
N GLN A 375 -29.00 -21.19 -29.90
CA GLN A 375 -27.81 -20.54 -30.45
C GLN A 375 -27.29 -19.45 -29.50
N LEU A 376 -25.97 -19.44 -29.25
CA LEU A 376 -25.28 -18.37 -28.54
C LEU A 376 -25.28 -17.10 -29.40
N LEU A 377 -25.79 -16.01 -28.86
CA LEU A 377 -25.84 -14.69 -29.53
C LEU A 377 -24.80 -13.72 -28.99
N SER A 378 -24.49 -13.79 -27.70
CA SER A 378 -23.39 -13.01 -27.13
C SER A 378 -22.79 -13.71 -25.93
N LEU A 379 -21.50 -13.45 -25.67
CA LEU A 379 -20.79 -13.87 -24.48
C LEU A 379 -19.88 -12.74 -24.01
N GLU A 380 -20.08 -12.31 -22.77
CA GLU A 380 -19.30 -11.26 -22.10
C GLU A 380 -18.86 -11.71 -20.71
N HIS A 381 -17.65 -11.32 -20.32
CA HIS A 381 -17.10 -11.54 -18.99
C HIS A 381 -16.95 -10.21 -18.25
N PHE A 382 -17.40 -10.17 -17.01
CA PHE A 382 -17.36 -9.01 -16.14
C PHE A 382 -16.43 -9.28 -14.96
N TYR A 383 -15.37 -8.48 -14.84
CA TYR A 383 -14.36 -8.62 -13.79
C TYR A 383 -14.45 -7.44 -12.81
N PRO A 384 -14.75 -7.65 -11.52
CA PRO A 384 -14.77 -6.58 -10.53
C PRO A 384 -13.35 -6.06 -10.29
N LEU A 385 -13.19 -4.74 -10.34
CA LEU A 385 -11.91 -4.04 -10.12
C LEU A 385 -11.83 -3.40 -8.72
N CYS A 386 -12.97 -3.26 -8.05
CA CYS A 386 -13.09 -2.73 -6.68
C CYS A 386 -14.20 -3.46 -5.91
N THR A 387 -14.34 -3.16 -4.62
CA THR A 387 -15.36 -3.76 -3.73
C THR A 387 -16.78 -3.60 -4.28
N ASP A 388 -17.11 -2.42 -4.80
CA ASP A 388 -18.45 -2.08 -5.27
C ASP A 388 -18.70 -2.58 -6.71
N GLY A 389 -17.68 -3.18 -7.34
CA GLY A 389 -17.75 -3.73 -8.68
C GLY A 389 -18.78 -4.84 -8.82
N LEU A 390 -18.93 -5.68 -7.79
CA LEU A 390 -19.89 -6.79 -7.82
C LEU A 390 -21.34 -6.32 -7.89
N GLU A 391 -21.70 -5.31 -7.10
CA GLU A 391 -23.04 -4.73 -7.12
C GLU A 391 -23.34 -4.05 -8.46
N ALA A 392 -22.33 -3.36 -9.03
CA ALA A 392 -22.44 -2.74 -10.33
C ALA A 392 -22.66 -3.78 -11.45
N ILE A 393 -21.94 -4.91 -11.42
CA ILE A 393 -22.13 -6.01 -12.37
C ILE A 393 -23.53 -6.62 -12.22
N ALA A 394 -23.98 -6.90 -10.99
CA ALA A 394 -25.32 -7.45 -10.75
C ALA A 394 -26.42 -6.51 -11.29
N SER A 395 -26.27 -5.21 -11.07
CA SER A 395 -27.18 -4.18 -11.59
C SER A 395 -27.20 -4.17 -13.12
N GLN A 396 -26.04 -4.30 -13.76
CA GLN A 396 -25.92 -4.36 -15.22
C GLN A 396 -26.63 -5.59 -15.82
N ILE A 397 -26.49 -6.76 -15.21
CA ILE A 397 -27.17 -7.99 -15.63
C ILE A 397 -28.70 -7.82 -15.52
N GLN A 398 -29.18 -7.27 -14.39
CA GLN A 398 -30.60 -6.97 -14.21
C GLN A 398 -31.13 -5.95 -15.21
N GLN A 399 -30.35 -4.91 -15.50
CA GLN A 399 -30.72 -3.89 -16.48
C GLN A 399 -30.86 -4.48 -17.89
N ARG A 400 -29.96 -5.38 -18.30
CA ARG A 400 -30.06 -6.08 -19.59
C ARG A 400 -31.30 -6.95 -19.69
N SER A 401 -31.61 -7.71 -18.63
CA SER A 401 -32.84 -8.49 -18.53
C SER A 401 -34.09 -7.62 -18.71
N ARG A 402 -34.13 -6.42 -18.09
CA ARG A 402 -35.23 -5.46 -18.25
C ARG A 402 -35.29 -4.87 -19.66
N ASN A 403 -34.16 -4.47 -20.24
CA ASN A 403 -34.10 -3.85 -21.56
C ASN A 403 -34.62 -4.78 -22.66
N TRP A 404 -34.38 -6.08 -22.53
CA TRP A 404 -34.86 -7.08 -23.48
C TRP A 404 -36.22 -7.69 -23.11
N GLY A 405 -36.72 -7.43 -21.90
CA GLY A 405 -38.00 -7.99 -21.43
C GLY A 405 -37.95 -9.50 -21.23
N ILE A 406 -36.76 -10.06 -20.94
CA ILE A 406 -36.54 -11.51 -20.79
C ILE A 406 -35.94 -11.83 -19.42
N PRO A 407 -36.26 -12.99 -18.81
CA PRO A 407 -35.66 -13.39 -17.56
C PRO A 407 -34.16 -13.71 -17.72
N HIS A 408 -33.43 -13.58 -16.62
CA HIS A 408 -32.05 -14.08 -16.51
C HIS A 408 -31.96 -15.13 -15.40
N THR A 409 -31.07 -16.09 -15.57
CA THR A 409 -30.72 -17.09 -14.56
C THR A 409 -29.27 -16.88 -14.12
N ILE A 410 -28.97 -17.03 -12.83
CA ILE A 410 -27.60 -17.00 -12.31
C ILE A 410 -27.22 -18.41 -11.84
N LYS A 411 -26.17 -18.97 -12.42
CA LYS A 411 -25.56 -20.25 -12.07
C LYS A 411 -24.37 -19.99 -11.12
N GLN A 412 -24.28 -20.75 -10.04
CA GLN A 412 -23.24 -20.61 -9.01
C GLN A 412 -22.54 -21.96 -8.76
N PRO A 413 -21.72 -22.43 -9.71
CA PRO A 413 -21.07 -23.73 -9.59
C PRO A 413 -20.16 -23.83 -8.37
N GLY A 414 -19.49 -22.75 -7.97
CA GLY A 414 -18.50 -22.78 -6.89
C GLY A 414 -17.06 -22.98 -7.37
N TRP A 415 -16.85 -23.06 -8.69
CA TRP A 415 -15.54 -23.18 -9.34
C TRP A 415 -15.47 -22.29 -10.59
N LEU A 416 -14.27 -22.13 -11.14
CA LEU A 416 -14.03 -21.43 -12.40
C LEU A 416 -14.50 -22.26 -13.59
N VAL A 417 -15.47 -21.77 -14.35
CA VAL A 417 -15.94 -22.43 -15.58
C VAL A 417 -15.11 -21.94 -16.78
N TYR A 418 -14.29 -22.81 -17.35
CA TYR A 418 -13.38 -22.47 -18.44
C TYR A 418 -13.16 -23.65 -19.39
N SER A 419 -12.70 -23.38 -20.62
CA SER A 419 -12.21 -24.38 -21.57
C SER A 419 -10.71 -24.57 -21.39
N PRO A 420 -10.24 -25.74 -20.95
CA PRO A 420 -8.81 -26.02 -20.78
C PRO A 420 -8.04 -25.97 -22.12
N ALA A 421 -8.68 -26.42 -23.20
CA ALA A 421 -8.08 -26.44 -24.54
C ALA A 421 -7.98 -25.04 -25.16
N GLU A 422 -9.02 -24.22 -25.02
CA GLU A 422 -9.10 -22.89 -25.63
C GLU A 422 -8.55 -21.77 -24.72
N ARG A 423 -8.24 -22.12 -23.47
CA ARG A 423 -7.69 -21.23 -22.44
C ARG A 423 -8.53 -19.96 -22.29
N CYS A 424 -9.85 -20.13 -22.22
CA CYS A 424 -10.82 -19.05 -22.08
C CYS A 424 -11.91 -19.40 -21.08
N LEU A 425 -12.54 -18.37 -20.49
CA LEU A 425 -13.72 -18.57 -19.66
C LEU A 425 -14.92 -19.05 -20.50
N GLY A 426 -15.82 -19.73 -19.81
CA GLY A 426 -17.09 -20.15 -20.37
C GLY A 426 -18.26 -19.75 -19.49
N VAL A 427 -19.45 -20.09 -19.97
CA VAL A 427 -20.71 -20.01 -19.24
C VAL A 427 -21.29 -21.41 -19.11
N LEU A 428 -22.05 -21.69 -18.04
CA LEU A 428 -22.89 -22.88 -17.99
C LEU A 428 -24.22 -22.60 -18.69
N ASP A 429 -24.63 -23.50 -19.57
CA ASP A 429 -25.99 -23.50 -20.11
C ASP A 429 -27.00 -24.08 -19.09
N ASP A 430 -28.26 -24.24 -19.50
CA ASP A 430 -29.30 -24.78 -18.62
C ASP A 430 -29.05 -26.25 -18.24
N ASN A 431 -28.31 -27.00 -19.07
CA ASN A 431 -27.94 -28.39 -18.87
C ASN A 431 -26.59 -28.54 -18.14
N ASP A 432 -26.09 -27.44 -17.56
CA ASP A 432 -24.79 -27.35 -16.91
C ASP A 432 -23.61 -27.79 -17.81
N GLN A 433 -23.76 -27.62 -19.13
CA GLN A 433 -22.69 -27.78 -20.10
C GLN A 433 -21.92 -26.47 -20.26
N VAL A 434 -20.60 -26.59 -20.41
CA VAL A 434 -19.73 -25.44 -20.63
C VAL A 434 -19.86 -24.98 -22.09
N VAL A 435 -20.27 -23.73 -22.26
CA VAL A 435 -20.32 -23.03 -23.54
C VAL A 435 -19.20 -21.99 -23.57
N THR A 436 -18.36 -22.05 -24.60
CA THR A 436 -17.31 -21.07 -24.88
C THR A 436 -17.47 -20.51 -26.29
N ALA A 437 -16.78 -19.41 -26.57
CA ALA A 437 -16.66 -18.85 -27.90
C ALA A 437 -15.24 -18.32 -28.13
N PRO A 438 -14.73 -18.33 -29.37
CA PRO A 438 -13.46 -17.68 -29.66
C PRO A 438 -13.62 -16.16 -29.50
N LYS A 439 -12.73 -15.54 -28.71
CA LYS A 439 -12.64 -14.08 -28.57
C LYS A 439 -12.48 -13.43 -29.95
N GLN A 440 -13.44 -12.60 -30.34
CA GLN A 440 -13.34 -11.74 -31.53
C GLN A 440 -12.41 -10.57 -31.19
N HIS A 441 -11.35 -10.39 -31.98
CA HIS A 441 -10.38 -9.31 -31.80
C HIS A 441 -10.83 -8.01 -32.46
#